data_AF-A0A9D6SCW6-F1
#
_entry.id   AF-A0A9D6SCW6-F1
#
_cell.length_a   1.000
_cell.length_b   1.000
_cell.length_c   1.000
_cell.angle_alpha   90.00
_cell.angle_beta   90.00
_cell.angle_gamma   90.00
#
_symmetry.space_group_name_H-M   'P 1'
#
loop_
_entity.id
_entity.type
_entity.pdbx_description
1 polymer ?
#
loop_
_entity_poly.entity_id
_entity_poly.type
_entity_poly.pdbx_seq_one_letter_code
_entity_poly.pdbx_strand_id
1 'polypeptide(L)'
;PIHYLQFAGMGHLYSRLVLGVARPRLGLLSIGEEEGKGPEELRNAFGRLRASGLNFVGNIEGKEIFSGAADVILCDGFTGNVSLKVMESTAEMILEFLVREARGSLRSRIGFLLARPTFRRFRRRIDYAEYGGVPLLGIRGCVVVCHGRSSPRAIQNAARVVADFVRSRVIERIQEEIPALGRQAVPEITLPAPPAVQGIPGGGGES
;
A
#
# COMPACT_ATOMS: atom_id res chain seq x y z
N PRO A 1 12.82 -7.23 0.55
CA PRO A 1 13.09 -6.28 -0.56
C PRO A 1 12.34 -6.55 -1.89
N ILE A 2 12.38 -7.76 -2.47
CA ILE A 2 11.73 -8.03 -3.78
C ILE A 2 10.20 -7.93 -3.74
N HIS A 3 9.60 -8.21 -2.57
CA HIS A 3 8.17 -8.08 -2.35
C HIS A 3 7.68 -6.64 -2.52
N TYR A 4 8.49 -5.61 -2.22
CA TYR A 4 8.11 -4.21 -2.46
C TYR A 4 7.91 -3.92 -3.95
N LEU A 5 8.73 -4.51 -4.82
CA LEU A 5 8.59 -4.36 -6.27
C LEU A 5 7.32 -5.07 -6.77
N GLN A 6 7.00 -6.23 -6.20
CA GLN A 6 5.75 -6.93 -6.49
C GLN A 6 4.53 -6.12 -6.00
N PHE A 7 4.59 -5.55 -4.79
CA PHE A 7 3.56 -4.66 -4.25
C PHE A 7 3.38 -3.43 -5.13
N ALA A 8 4.48 -2.86 -5.62
CA ALA A 8 4.48 -1.74 -6.56
C ALA A 8 3.79 -2.10 -7.87
N GLY A 9 4.16 -3.23 -8.50
CA GLY A 9 3.51 -3.71 -9.72
C GLY A 9 2.00 -3.96 -9.53
N MET A 10 1.63 -4.66 -8.45
CA MET A 10 0.22 -4.93 -8.12
C MET A 10 -0.57 -3.64 -7.86
N GLY A 11 -0.02 -2.73 -7.05
CA GLY A 11 -0.64 -1.45 -6.73
C GLY A 11 -0.77 -0.54 -7.94
N HIS A 12 0.25 -0.50 -8.80
CA HIS A 12 0.22 0.22 -10.07
C HIS A 12 -0.93 -0.29 -10.96
N LEU A 13 -1.01 -1.61 -11.18
CA LEU A 13 -2.04 -2.20 -12.02
C LEU A 13 -3.44 -2.01 -11.44
N TYR A 14 -3.60 -2.20 -10.14
CA TYR A 14 -4.89 -1.98 -9.47
C TYR A 14 -5.33 -0.51 -9.58
N SER A 15 -4.45 0.43 -9.27
CA SER A 15 -4.75 1.86 -9.37
C SER A 15 -5.09 2.29 -10.80
N ARG A 16 -4.40 1.72 -11.79
CA ARG A 16 -4.63 2.02 -13.20
C ARG A 16 -5.90 1.39 -13.77
N LEU A 17 -6.11 0.10 -13.53
CA LEU A 17 -7.17 -0.68 -14.19
C LEU A 17 -8.49 -0.65 -13.43
N VAL A 18 -8.45 -0.55 -12.11
CA VAL A 18 -9.65 -0.55 -11.26
C VAL A 18 -10.01 0.88 -10.85
N LEU A 19 -9.04 1.68 -10.41
CA LEU A 19 -9.30 3.06 -9.94
C LEU A 19 -9.22 4.11 -11.07
N GLY A 20 -8.81 3.71 -12.28
CA GLY A 20 -8.78 4.59 -13.46
C GLY A 20 -7.66 5.63 -13.46
N VAL A 21 -6.64 5.48 -12.61
CA VAL A 21 -5.50 6.42 -12.57
C VAL A 21 -4.52 6.07 -13.69
N ALA A 22 -4.51 6.85 -14.78
CA ALA A 22 -3.76 6.51 -15.98
C ALA A 22 -2.25 6.24 -15.76
N ARG A 23 -1.60 7.04 -14.90
CA ARG A 23 -0.18 6.92 -14.55
C ARG A 23 0.03 7.06 -13.03
N PRO A 24 -0.33 6.04 -12.24
CA PRO A 24 -0.31 6.11 -10.77
C PRO A 24 1.09 6.46 -10.26
N ARG A 25 1.18 7.40 -9.32
CA ARG A 25 2.41 7.75 -8.59
C ARG A 25 2.57 6.80 -7.41
N LEU A 26 3.74 6.17 -7.32
CA LEU A 26 4.08 5.23 -6.27
C LEU A 26 5.05 5.86 -5.28
N GLY A 27 4.71 5.87 -4.00
CA GLY A 27 5.56 6.35 -2.93
C GLY A 27 5.95 5.23 -1.97
N LEU A 28 7.13 5.31 -1.36
CA LEU A 28 7.57 4.38 -0.31
C LEU A 28 7.41 5.05 1.06
N LEU A 29 6.56 4.52 1.94
CA LEU A 29 6.37 5.11 3.26
C LEU A 29 7.66 4.99 4.08
N SER A 30 8.17 6.13 4.55
CA SER A 30 9.41 6.20 5.32
C SER A 30 9.32 7.24 6.43
N ILE A 31 10.36 7.27 7.27
CA ILE A 31 10.53 8.22 8.38
C ILE A 31 11.10 9.57 7.92
N GLY A 32 11.42 9.72 6.64
CA GLY A 32 11.95 10.93 6.03
C GLY A 32 11.92 10.88 4.50
N GLU A 33 11.85 12.04 3.87
CA GLU A 33 11.82 12.20 2.39
C GLU A 33 13.15 11.82 1.70
N GLU A 34 14.28 11.87 2.41
CA GLU A 34 15.61 11.56 1.85
C GLU A 34 15.76 10.07 1.46
N GLU A 35 16.45 9.78 0.35
CA GLU A 35 16.61 8.41 -0.19
C GLU A 35 17.24 7.42 0.82
N GLY A 36 18.13 7.92 1.69
CA GLY A 36 18.86 7.12 2.67
C GLY A 36 18.09 6.83 3.98
N LYS A 37 16.85 7.31 4.13
CA LYS A 37 16.08 7.17 5.38
C LYS A 37 15.29 5.87 5.40
N GLY A 38 15.26 5.28 6.60
CA GLY A 38 14.56 4.04 6.90
C GLY A 38 15.48 2.84 7.08
N PRO A 39 14.91 1.68 7.46
CA PRO A 39 15.65 0.43 7.60
C PRO A 39 16.36 0.03 6.30
N GLU A 40 17.38 -0.83 6.41
CA GLU A 40 18.12 -1.36 5.26
C GLU A 40 17.19 -1.94 4.18
N GLU A 41 16.13 -2.62 4.59
CA GLU A 41 15.13 -3.16 3.68
C GLU A 41 14.45 -2.08 2.82
N LEU A 42 14.06 -0.94 3.41
CA LEU A 42 13.44 0.16 2.68
C LEU A 42 14.43 0.81 1.70
N ARG A 43 15.69 0.99 2.12
CA ARG A 43 16.75 1.54 1.24
C ARG A 43 17.01 0.62 0.04
N ASN A 44 17.04 -0.69 0.27
CA ASN A 44 17.17 -1.69 -0.79
C ASN A 44 15.94 -1.72 -1.72
N ALA A 45 14.73 -1.53 -1.18
CA ALA A 45 13.51 -1.40 -1.96
C ALA A 45 13.51 -0.13 -2.82
N PHE A 46 13.95 1.00 -2.27
CA PHE A 46 14.04 2.28 -2.96
C PHE A 46 14.83 2.18 -4.28
N GLY A 47 16.06 1.63 -4.21
CA GLY A 47 16.90 1.46 -5.40
C GLY A 47 16.23 0.60 -6.49
N ARG A 48 15.53 -0.46 -6.10
CA ARG A 48 14.80 -1.35 -7.03
C ARG A 48 13.57 -0.67 -7.62
N LEU A 49 12.83 0.08 -6.83
CA LEU A 49 11.65 0.83 -7.29
C LEU A 49 12.06 1.92 -8.28
N ARG A 50 13.16 2.62 -8.02
CA ARG A 50 13.73 3.60 -8.95
C ARG A 50 14.12 2.99 -10.29
N ALA A 51 14.68 1.77 -10.29
CA ALA A 51 15.07 1.05 -11.50
C ALA A 51 13.91 0.33 -12.22
N SER A 52 12.70 0.31 -11.65
CA SER A 52 11.60 -0.54 -12.13
C SER A 52 10.88 -0.05 -13.39
N GLY A 53 11.09 1.21 -13.79
CA GLY A 53 10.31 1.86 -14.85
C GLY A 53 8.88 2.27 -14.43
N LEU A 54 8.47 1.98 -13.20
CA LEU A 54 7.22 2.49 -12.63
C LEU A 54 7.35 3.99 -12.31
N ASN A 55 6.22 4.69 -12.19
CA ASN A 55 6.18 6.10 -11.80
C ASN A 55 6.41 6.26 -10.29
N PHE A 56 7.61 5.94 -9.83
CA PHE A 56 8.05 6.03 -8.45
C PHE A 56 8.46 7.47 -8.10
N VAL A 57 7.79 8.07 -7.11
CA VAL A 57 8.01 9.47 -6.69
C VAL A 57 8.94 9.63 -5.48
N GLY A 58 9.47 8.52 -4.95
CA GLY A 58 10.39 8.53 -3.82
C GLY A 58 9.74 8.17 -2.49
N ASN A 59 10.38 8.61 -1.40
CA ASN A 59 9.88 8.39 -0.05
C ASN A 59 8.73 9.35 0.25
N ILE A 60 7.76 8.86 1.04
CA ILE A 60 6.60 9.61 1.53
C ILE A 60 6.61 9.55 3.05
N GLU A 61 6.49 10.69 3.71
CA GLU A 61 6.35 10.75 5.16
C GLU A 61 4.90 10.56 5.62
N GLY A 62 4.71 10.19 6.89
CA GLY A 62 3.38 10.02 7.49
C GLY A 62 2.46 11.25 7.33
N LYS A 63 3.04 12.46 7.37
CA LYS A 63 2.31 13.73 7.18
C LYS A 63 1.74 13.90 5.76
N GLU A 64 2.35 13.24 4.78
CA GLU A 64 2.03 13.38 3.37
C GLU A 64 1.03 12.36 2.86
N ILE A 65 0.69 11.34 3.66
CA ILE A 65 -0.27 10.27 3.30
C ILE A 65 -1.60 10.85 2.80
N PHE A 66 -2.05 11.97 3.37
CA PHE A 66 -3.31 12.63 3.02
C PHE A 66 -3.14 13.83 2.07
N SER A 67 -1.91 14.17 1.68
CA SER A 67 -1.62 15.33 0.84
C SER A 67 -1.87 15.09 -0.65
N GLY A 68 -2.04 13.83 -1.06
CA GLY A 68 -2.09 13.45 -2.47
C GLY A 68 -0.71 13.40 -3.14
N ALA A 69 0.38 13.28 -2.37
CA ALA A 69 1.74 13.13 -2.89
C ALA A 69 1.93 11.86 -3.73
N ALA A 70 1.24 10.77 -3.39
CA ALA A 70 1.23 9.51 -4.15
C ALA A 70 -0.19 8.95 -4.29
N ASP A 71 -0.39 8.16 -5.34
CA ASP A 71 -1.66 7.45 -5.59
C ASP A 71 -1.62 6.01 -5.01
N VAL A 72 -0.41 5.45 -4.85
CA VAL A 72 -0.12 4.17 -4.21
C VAL A 72 1.02 4.37 -3.22
N ILE A 73 0.81 4.06 -1.95
CA ILE A 73 1.84 4.13 -0.91
C ILE A 73 2.23 2.69 -0.51
N LEU A 74 3.52 2.39 -0.61
CA LEU A 74 4.11 1.09 -0.34
C LEU A 74 4.67 1.06 1.09
N CYS A 75 4.40 -0.02 1.81
CA CYS A 75 4.95 -0.29 3.14
C CYS A 75 4.93 -1.80 3.39
N ASP A 76 5.63 -2.25 4.44
CA ASP A 76 5.48 -3.60 4.95
C ASP A 76 4.13 -3.77 5.69
N GLY A 77 3.74 -5.02 5.93
CA GLY A 77 2.46 -5.34 6.55
C GLY A 77 2.33 -4.86 7.99
N PHE A 78 3.42 -4.72 8.75
CA PHE A 78 3.38 -4.20 10.11
C PHE A 78 3.13 -2.69 10.08
N THR A 79 3.97 -1.95 9.36
CA THR A 79 3.86 -0.49 9.23
C THR A 79 2.50 -0.09 8.64
N GLY A 80 2.03 -0.79 7.59
CA GLY A 80 0.73 -0.53 6.98
C GLY A 80 -0.44 -0.77 7.93
N ASN A 81 -0.42 -1.87 8.70
CA ASN A 81 -1.49 -2.21 9.64
C ASN A 81 -1.54 -1.20 10.81
N VAL A 82 -0.39 -0.85 11.38
CA VAL A 82 -0.31 0.19 12.41
C VAL A 82 -0.82 1.52 11.88
N SER A 83 -0.38 1.93 10.68
CA SER A 83 -0.79 3.19 10.05
C SER A 83 -2.31 3.23 9.85
N LEU A 84 -2.91 2.20 9.25
CA LEU A 84 -4.35 2.13 9.01
C LEU A 84 -5.14 2.19 10.32
N LYS A 85 -4.75 1.43 11.34
CA LYS A 85 -5.44 1.44 12.64
C LYS A 85 -5.35 2.77 13.36
N VAL A 86 -4.19 3.44 13.28
CA VAL A 86 -4.02 4.77 13.86
C VAL A 86 -4.91 5.79 13.14
N MET A 87 -5.00 5.72 11.80
CA MET A 87 -5.87 6.59 11.02
C MET A 87 -7.34 6.38 11.34
N GLU A 88 -7.79 5.12 11.41
CA GLU A 88 -9.14 4.73 11.83
C GLU A 88 -9.46 5.29 13.22
N SER A 89 -8.61 5.02 14.20
CA SER A 89 -8.82 5.44 15.59
C SER A 89 -8.81 6.96 15.74
N THR A 90 -7.95 7.65 14.99
CA THR A 90 -7.89 9.13 14.99
C THR A 90 -9.16 9.73 14.39
N ALA A 91 -9.66 9.17 13.29
CA ALA A 91 -10.91 9.62 12.66
C ALA A 91 -12.11 9.40 13.59
N GLU A 92 -12.19 8.24 14.26
CA GLU A 92 -13.22 7.96 15.27
C GLU A 92 -13.13 8.95 16.45
N MET A 93 -11.94 9.20 16.99
CA MET A 93 -11.70 10.17 18.06
C MET A 93 -12.15 11.60 17.69
N ILE A 94 -11.79 12.08 16.49
CA ILE A 94 -12.20 13.41 16.01
C ILE A 94 -13.72 13.51 15.93
N LEU A 95 -14.38 12.49 15.39
CA LEU A 95 -15.85 12.44 15.32
C LEU A 95 -16.50 12.49 16.70
N GLU A 96 -15.96 11.73 17.66
CA GLU A 96 -16.47 11.70 19.03
C GLU A 96 -16.34 13.06 19.72
N PHE A 97 -15.20 13.73 19.58
CA PHE A 97 -14.98 15.07 20.12
C PHE A 97 -15.96 16.07 19.51
N LEU A 98 -16.15 16.06 18.18
CA LEU A 98 -17.11 16.93 17.51
C LEU A 98 -18.55 16.72 18.01
N VAL A 99 -18.96 15.46 18.22
CA VAL A 99 -20.30 15.15 18.76
C VAL A 99 -20.43 15.59 20.21
N ARG A 100 -19.38 15.46 21.02
CA ARG A 100 -19.37 15.90 22.42
C ARG A 100 -19.52 17.42 22.53
N GLU A 101 -18.72 18.17 21.77
CA GLU A 101 -18.77 19.63 21.73
C GLU A 101 -20.12 20.16 21.21
N ALA A 102 -20.68 19.50 20.19
CA ALA A 102 -22.01 19.83 19.67
C ALA A 102 -23.13 19.70 20.70
N ARG A 103 -22.97 18.83 21.72
CA ARG A 103 -23.98 18.59 22.77
C ARG A 103 -23.83 19.50 24.00
N GLY A 104 -22.69 20.18 24.15
CA GLY A 104 -22.30 20.90 25.36
C GLY A 104 -23.11 22.15 25.71
N SER A 105 -23.67 22.86 24.73
CA SER A 105 -24.49 24.06 24.98
C SER A 105 -25.72 24.15 24.06
N LEU A 106 -26.75 24.89 24.47
CA LEU A 106 -27.93 25.18 23.64
C LEU A 106 -27.54 25.84 22.29
N ARG A 107 -26.58 26.77 22.31
CA ARG A 107 -26.04 27.40 21.09
C ARG A 107 -25.35 26.38 20.18
N SER A 108 -24.51 25.50 20.75
CA SER A 108 -23.83 24.43 20.01
C SER A 108 -24.81 23.46 19.37
N ARG A 109 -25.92 23.13 20.05
CA ARG A 109 -26.96 22.25 19.51
C ARG A 109 -27.69 22.86 18.32
N ILE A 110 -28.03 24.14 18.39
CA ILE A 110 -28.65 24.87 17.28
C ILE A 110 -27.69 24.94 16.09
N GLY A 111 -26.42 25.30 16.34
CA GLY A 111 -25.38 25.32 15.32
C GLY A 111 -25.17 23.94 14.67
N PHE A 112 -25.14 22.87 15.47
CA PHE A 112 -25.04 21.51 14.97
C PHE A 112 -26.26 21.10 14.14
N LEU A 113 -27.47 21.50 14.51
CA LEU A 113 -28.68 21.19 13.76
C LEU A 113 -28.61 21.79 12.34
N LEU A 114 -28.16 23.03 12.22
CA LEU A 114 -27.92 23.70 10.94
C LEU A 114 -26.80 23.02 10.14
N ALA A 115 -25.71 22.62 10.81
CA ALA A 115 -24.56 21.96 10.19
C ALA A 115 -24.77 20.45 9.95
N ARG A 116 -25.87 19.85 10.43
CA ARG A 116 -26.14 18.41 10.42
C ARG A 116 -25.99 17.76 9.03
N PRO A 117 -26.47 18.37 7.92
CA PRO A 117 -26.27 17.80 6.58
C PRO A 117 -24.78 17.71 6.21
N THR A 118 -23.99 18.73 6.57
CA THR A 118 -22.55 18.79 6.33
C THR A 118 -21.83 17.74 7.17
N PHE A 119 -22.14 17.64 8.46
CA PHE A 119 -21.60 16.58 9.33
C PHE A 119 -21.92 15.18 8.80
N ARG A 120 -23.15 14.95 8.30
CA ARG A 120 -23.53 13.67 7.70
C ARG A 120 -22.78 13.37 6.41
N ARG A 121 -22.43 14.39 5.61
CA ARG A 121 -21.57 14.21 4.42
C ARG A 121 -20.12 13.93 4.84
N PHE A 122 -19.60 14.66 5.81
CA PHE A 122 -18.25 14.46 6.35
C PHE A 122 -18.09 13.05 6.92
N ARG A 123 -18.98 12.64 7.82
CA ARG A 123 -18.97 11.30 8.42
C ARG A 123 -19.02 10.20 7.38
N ARG A 124 -19.77 10.36 6.27
CA ARG A 124 -19.75 9.39 5.17
C ARG A 124 -18.38 9.29 4.50
N ARG A 125 -17.65 10.40 4.30
CA ARG A 125 -16.33 10.36 3.65
C ARG A 125 -15.26 9.60 4.44
N ILE A 126 -15.41 9.53 5.76
CA ILE A 126 -14.49 8.84 6.67
C ILE A 126 -15.01 7.47 7.12
N ASP A 127 -16.21 7.07 6.68
CA ASP A 127 -16.80 5.79 7.02
C ASP A 127 -16.26 4.69 6.09
N TYR A 128 -15.51 3.75 6.65
CA TYR A 128 -14.98 2.59 5.96
C TYR A 128 -16.06 1.72 5.29
N ALA A 129 -17.30 1.74 5.79
CA ALA A 129 -18.41 1.03 5.17
C ALA A 129 -18.72 1.54 3.74
N GLU A 130 -18.32 2.76 3.38
CA GLU A 130 -18.48 3.27 2.02
C GLU A 130 -17.53 2.60 1.02
N TYR A 131 -16.35 2.14 1.46
CA TYR A 131 -15.40 1.42 0.61
C TYR A 131 -15.73 -0.08 0.52
N GLY A 132 -16.48 -0.62 1.47
CA GLY A 132 -17.03 -1.98 1.46
C GLY A 132 -16.05 -3.08 1.86
N GLY A 133 -14.82 -3.06 1.35
CA GLY A 133 -13.76 -3.99 1.72
C GLY A 133 -12.47 -3.76 0.95
N VAL A 134 -11.40 -4.42 1.37
CA VAL A 134 -10.08 -4.28 0.74
C VAL A 134 -9.79 -5.52 -0.13
N PRO A 135 -9.51 -5.36 -1.43
CA PRO A 135 -9.11 -6.48 -2.27
C PRO A 135 -7.73 -7.00 -1.88
N LEU A 136 -7.60 -8.33 -1.76
CA LEU A 136 -6.34 -9.01 -1.52
C LEU A 136 -5.66 -9.27 -2.86
N LEU A 137 -4.58 -8.54 -3.14
CA LEU A 137 -3.75 -8.72 -4.33
C LEU A 137 -2.70 -9.82 -4.11
N GLY A 138 -2.30 -10.49 -5.18
CA GLY A 138 -1.22 -11.50 -5.16
C GLY A 138 -1.69 -12.95 -5.01
N ILE A 139 -3.00 -13.18 -4.98
CA ILE A 139 -3.61 -14.51 -5.03
C ILE A 139 -4.22 -14.79 -6.41
N ARG A 140 -4.44 -16.07 -6.75
CA ARG A 140 -5.03 -16.50 -8.03
C ARG A 140 -6.56 -16.35 -8.09
N GLY A 141 -7.11 -15.32 -7.46
CA GLY A 141 -8.55 -15.11 -7.36
C GLY A 141 -8.91 -13.72 -6.83
N CYS A 142 -10.19 -13.38 -6.88
CA CYS A 142 -10.70 -12.14 -6.30
C CYS A 142 -11.17 -12.42 -4.86
N VAL A 143 -10.39 -11.98 -3.87
CA VAL A 143 -10.79 -12.00 -2.46
C VAL A 143 -10.88 -10.57 -1.98
N VAL A 144 -12.02 -10.20 -1.39
CA VAL A 144 -12.22 -8.90 -0.76
C VAL A 144 -12.44 -9.13 0.73
N VAL A 145 -11.54 -8.57 1.54
CA VAL A 145 -11.60 -8.67 3.00
C VAL A 145 -12.50 -7.55 3.52
N CYS A 146 -13.64 -7.93 4.07
CA CYS A 146 -14.55 -7.03 4.76
C CYS A 146 -14.18 -6.95 6.24
N HIS A 147 -14.52 -5.83 6.89
CA HIS A 147 -14.27 -5.69 8.32
C HIS A 147 -15.28 -6.53 9.14
N GLY A 148 -14.90 -7.03 10.32
CA GLY A 148 -15.78 -7.93 11.11
C GLY A 148 -17.12 -7.33 11.52
N ARG A 149 -17.20 -5.98 11.63
CA ARG A 149 -18.43 -5.20 11.91
C ARG A 149 -19.11 -4.68 10.65
N SER A 150 -18.93 -5.31 9.49
CA SER A 150 -19.47 -4.83 8.21
C SER A 150 -21.00 -4.79 8.21
N SER A 151 -21.54 -3.60 7.96
CA SER A 151 -22.99 -3.41 7.79
C SER A 151 -23.48 -3.99 6.45
N PRO A 152 -24.80 -4.20 6.26
CA PRO A 152 -25.35 -4.62 4.96
C PRO A 152 -24.92 -3.72 3.80
N ARG A 153 -24.77 -2.42 4.06
CA ARG A 153 -24.26 -1.45 3.07
C ARG A 153 -22.79 -1.67 2.75
N ALA A 154 -21.96 -2.00 3.75
CA ALA A 154 -20.56 -2.36 3.51
C ALA A 154 -20.46 -3.62 2.64
N ILE A 155 -21.28 -4.63 2.90
CA ILE A 155 -21.33 -5.85 2.07
C ILE A 155 -21.80 -5.55 0.63
N GLN A 156 -22.81 -4.70 0.45
CA GLN A 156 -23.24 -4.24 -0.87
C GLN A 156 -22.10 -3.55 -1.63
N ASN A 157 -21.35 -2.67 -0.95
CA ASN A 157 -20.22 -1.98 -1.54
C ASN A 157 -19.06 -2.96 -1.86
N ALA A 158 -18.79 -3.94 -0.98
CA ALA A 158 -17.80 -4.98 -1.25
C ALA A 158 -18.14 -5.79 -2.51
N ALA A 159 -19.42 -6.11 -2.73
CA ALA A 159 -19.86 -6.78 -3.95
C ALA A 159 -19.61 -5.94 -5.22
N ARG A 160 -19.72 -4.61 -5.13
CA ARG A 160 -19.34 -3.71 -6.23
C ARG A 160 -17.83 -3.74 -6.48
N VAL A 161 -17.02 -3.67 -5.42
CA VAL A 161 -15.56 -3.79 -5.52
C VAL A 161 -15.18 -5.11 -6.19
N VAL A 162 -15.79 -6.23 -5.81
CA VAL A 162 -15.58 -7.53 -6.47
C VAL A 162 -15.94 -7.47 -7.95
N ALA A 163 -17.09 -6.90 -8.30
CA ALA A 163 -17.54 -6.80 -9.69
C ALA A 163 -16.56 -5.97 -10.54
N ASP A 164 -16.09 -4.84 -10.03
CA ASP A 164 -15.14 -3.96 -10.73
C ASP A 164 -13.77 -4.64 -10.85
N PHE A 165 -13.32 -5.32 -9.80
CA PHE A 165 -12.09 -6.12 -9.78
C PHE A 165 -12.11 -7.20 -10.86
N VAL A 166 -13.18 -7.99 -10.94
CA VAL A 166 -13.32 -9.07 -11.92
C VAL A 166 -13.43 -8.50 -13.34
N ARG A 167 -14.24 -7.46 -13.57
CA ARG A 167 -14.40 -6.84 -14.89
C ARG A 167 -13.10 -6.22 -15.42
N SER A 168 -12.25 -5.70 -14.54
CA SER A 168 -10.98 -5.10 -14.92
C SER A 168 -9.94 -6.11 -15.41
N ARG A 169 -10.15 -7.41 -15.16
CA ARG A 169 -9.19 -8.50 -15.47
C ARG A 169 -7.79 -8.24 -14.90
N VAL A 170 -7.74 -7.59 -13.72
CA VAL A 170 -6.49 -7.19 -13.07
C VAL A 170 -5.64 -8.40 -12.65
N ILE A 171 -6.26 -9.55 -12.35
CA ILE A 171 -5.54 -10.78 -11.97
C ILE A 171 -4.69 -11.26 -13.14
N GLU A 172 -5.27 -11.32 -14.34
CA GLU A 172 -4.57 -11.76 -15.54
C GLU A 172 -3.40 -10.82 -15.85
N ARG A 173 -3.62 -9.51 -15.75
CA ARG A 173 -2.55 -8.50 -15.94
C ARG A 173 -1.44 -8.62 -14.91
N ILE A 174 -1.77 -8.85 -13.65
CA ILE A 174 -0.80 -9.09 -12.58
C ILE A 174 0.06 -10.33 -12.89
N GLN A 175 -0.55 -11.40 -13.40
CA GLN A 175 0.17 -12.63 -13.75
C GLN A 175 1.09 -12.44 -14.97
N GLU A 176 0.69 -11.61 -15.93
CA GLU A 176 1.48 -11.29 -17.12
C GLU A 176 2.68 -10.38 -16.81
N GLU A 177 2.47 -9.30 -16.05
CA GLU A 177 3.45 -8.20 -15.95
C GLU A 177 4.42 -8.31 -14.76
N ILE A 178 4.01 -8.91 -13.64
CA ILE A 178 4.88 -8.99 -12.44
C ILE A 178 6.11 -9.89 -12.65
N PRO A 179 6.02 -11.05 -13.31
CA PRO A 179 7.20 -11.85 -13.63
C PRO A 179 8.20 -11.11 -14.54
N ALA A 180 7.77 -10.09 -15.29
CA ALA A 180 8.64 -9.28 -16.13
C ALA A 180 9.39 -8.22 -15.30
N LEU A 181 8.70 -7.56 -14.37
CA LEU A 181 9.29 -6.59 -13.43
C LEU A 181 10.39 -7.24 -12.55
N GLY A 182 10.17 -8.47 -12.10
CA GLY A 182 11.16 -9.23 -11.32
C GLY A 182 12.44 -9.55 -12.09
N ARG A 183 12.38 -9.68 -13.42
CA ARG A 183 13.53 -9.96 -14.30
C ARG A 183 14.33 -8.70 -14.67
N GLN A 184 13.68 -7.55 -14.77
CA GLN A 184 14.33 -6.28 -15.13
C GLN A 184 15.14 -5.64 -13.98
N ALA A 185 14.86 -6.01 -12.72
CA ALA A 185 15.49 -5.43 -11.53
C ALA A 185 16.66 -6.25 -10.95
N VAL A 186 17.16 -7.25 -11.70
CA VAL A 186 18.34 -8.03 -11.34
C VAL A 186 19.41 -7.75 -12.39
N PRO A 187 20.45 -6.94 -12.12
CA PRO A 187 21.68 -7.04 -12.89
C PRO A 187 22.15 -8.48 -12.75
N GLU A 188 22.49 -9.12 -13.86
CA GLU A 188 23.13 -10.41 -13.89
C GLU A 188 24.36 -10.34 -12.96
N ILE A 189 24.26 -10.92 -11.76
CA ILE A 189 25.41 -11.04 -10.87
C ILE A 189 26.27 -12.11 -11.53
N THR A 190 27.24 -11.69 -12.33
CA THR A 190 28.36 -12.54 -12.72
C THR A 190 29.06 -12.90 -11.42
N LEU A 191 28.75 -14.09 -10.90
CA LEU A 191 29.53 -14.66 -9.81
C LEU A 191 30.99 -14.72 -10.28
N PRO A 192 31.95 -14.18 -9.53
CA PRO A 192 33.35 -14.36 -9.88
C PRO A 192 33.61 -15.86 -9.99
N ALA A 193 34.33 -16.26 -11.05
CA ALA A 193 34.71 -17.65 -11.26
C ALA A 193 35.29 -18.19 -9.95
N PRO A 194 34.92 -19.41 -9.53
CA PRO A 194 35.44 -20.00 -8.31
C PRO A 194 36.97 -19.92 -8.34
N PRO A 195 37.63 -19.53 -7.24
CA PRO A 195 39.08 -19.45 -7.21
C PRO A 195 39.64 -20.80 -7.63
N ALA A 196 40.58 -20.77 -8.57
CA ALA A 196 41.28 -21.97 -8.99
C ALA A 196 41.79 -22.69 -7.74
N VAL A 197 41.32 -23.91 -7.51
CA VAL A 197 41.79 -24.75 -6.42
C VAL A 197 43.28 -24.96 -6.67
N GLN A 198 44.11 -24.21 -5.95
CA GLN A 198 45.55 -24.48 -5.91
C GLN A 198 45.68 -25.86 -5.28
N GLY A 199 46.08 -26.83 -6.11
CA GLY A 199 46.31 -28.20 -5.67
C GLY A 199 47.23 -28.19 -4.46
N ILE A 200 46.76 -28.82 -3.39
CA ILE A 200 47.59 -29.13 -2.23
C ILE A 200 48.78 -29.95 -2.77
N PRO A 201 50.03 -29.49 -2.62
CA PRO A 201 51.17 -30.30 -3.05
C PRO A 201 51.17 -31.58 -2.21
N GLY A 202 51.14 -32.71 -2.91
CA GLY A 202 51.15 -34.03 -2.30
C GLY A 202 52.34 -34.17 -1.35
N GLY A 203 52.04 -34.43 -0.09
CA GLY A 203 53.03 -34.91 0.87
C GLY A 203 53.44 -36.32 0.46
N GLY A 204 54.52 -36.41 -0.31
CA GLY A 204 55.22 -37.64 -0.61
C GLY A 204 56.49 -37.75 0.23
N GLY A 205 56.70 -38.95 0.78
CA GLY A 205 57.97 -39.46 1.32
C GLY A 205 58.24 -39.10 2.78
N GLU A 206 58.83 -39.92 3.65
CA GLU A 206 59.44 -41.26 3.70
C GLU A 206 59.35 -41.60 5.21
N SER A 207 59.17 -42.81 5.73
CA SER A 207 59.94 -44.05 5.64
C SER A 207 59.24 -45.11 6.51
#